data_AF-A0A7X8AF20-F1
#
_entry.id   AF-A0A7X8AF20-F1
#
_cell.length_a   1.000
_cell.length_b   1.000
_cell.length_c   1.000
_cell.angle_alpha   90.00
_cell.angle_beta   90.00
_cell.angle_gamma   90.00
#
_symmetry.space_group_name_H-M   'P 1'
#
loop_
_entity.id
_entity.type
_entity.pdbx_description
1 polymer ?
#
loop_
_entity_poly.entity_id
_entity_poly.type
_entity_poly.pdbx_seq_one_letter_code
_entity_poly.pdbx_strand_id
1 'polypeptide(L)' 'MVSGLERFAAAAKELILQRFPNTRLDMDEEKRSLKWERFGRYKYVYPKEQAEEIRGYLTSQILERFPEARIQYFT' A
#
# COMPACT_ATOMS: atom_id res chain seq x y z
N MET A 1 2.91 -10.45 -7.72
CA MET A 1 1.52 -10.14 -7.33
C MET A 1 1.55 -9.39 -6.02
N VAL A 2 1.03 -8.17 -5.98
CA VAL A 2 0.91 -7.39 -4.74
C VAL A 2 -0.24 -7.99 -3.93
N SER A 3 0.07 -8.85 -2.95
CA SER A 3 -0.92 -9.55 -2.12
C SER A 3 -1.09 -8.94 -0.72
N GLY A 4 -0.46 -7.79 -0.45
CA GLY A 4 -0.53 -7.09 0.84
C GLY A 4 -1.42 -5.85 0.79
N LEU A 5 -1.90 -5.39 1.96
CA LEU A 5 -2.50 -4.06 2.05
C LEU A 5 -1.42 -3.01 1.81
N GLU A 6 -1.66 -2.10 0.88
CA GLU A 6 -0.76 -0.97 0.56
C GLU A 6 -0.49 -0.09 1.79
N ARG A 7 -1.51 0.10 2.63
CA ARG A 7 -1.42 0.81 3.90
C ARG A 7 -2.36 0.20 4.95
N PHE A 8 -1.94 0.07 6.20
CA PHE A 8 -2.84 -0.35 7.28
C PHE A 8 -2.43 0.22 8.65
N ALA A 9 -3.41 0.38 9.55
CA ALA A 9 -3.18 0.68 10.95
C ALA A 9 -3.14 -0.62 11.77
N ALA A 10 -2.44 -0.64 12.91
CA ALA A 10 -2.38 -1.80 13.80
C ALA A 10 -3.79 -2.28 14.22
N ALA A 11 -4.68 -1.35 14.57
CA ALA A 11 -6.07 -1.66 14.92
C ALA A 11 -6.86 -2.29 13.75
N ALA A 12 -6.55 -1.91 12.51
CA ALA A 12 -7.20 -2.50 11.33
C ALA A 12 -6.73 -3.95 11.11
N LYS A 13 -5.44 -4.23 11.31
CA LYS A 13 -4.89 -5.58 11.23
C LYS A 13 -5.56 -6.52 12.24
N GLU A 14 -5.68 -6.10 13.49
CA GLU A 14 -6.35 -6.88 14.54
C GLU A 14 -7.81 -7.19 14.15
N LEU A 15 -8.56 -6.18 13.71
CA LEU A 15 -9.94 -6.34 13.29
C LEU A 15 -10.08 -7.28 12.07
N ILE A 16 -9.17 -7.18 11.10
CA ILE A 16 -9.17 -8.04 9.91
C ILE A 16 -8.89 -9.49 10.30
N LEU A 17 -7.89 -9.74 11.16
CA LEU A 17 -7.56 -11.10 11.60
C LEU A 17 -8.71 -11.73 12.40
N GLN A 18 -9.43 -10.94 13.19
CA GLN A 18 -10.62 -11.41 13.91
C GLN A 18 -11.76 -11.80 12.95
N ARG A 19 -12.03 -10.97 11.93
CA ARG A 19 -13.16 -11.16 11.00
C ARG A 19 -12.86 -12.17 9.89
N PHE A 20 -11.61 -12.24 9.47
CA PHE A 20 -11.13 -13.04 8.34
C PHE A 20 -9.88 -13.83 8.74
N PRO A 21 -10.01 -14.84 9.60
CA PRO A 21 -8.86 -15.57 10.17
C PRO A 21 -8.01 -16.28 9.10
N ASN A 22 -8.60 -16.61 7.95
CA ASN A 22 -7.91 -17.26 6.82
C ASN A 22 -7.53 -16.28 5.69
N THR A 23 -7.44 -14.98 5.99
CA THR A 23 -7.05 -13.98 5.02
C THR A 23 -5.64 -14.24 4.49
N ARG A 24 -5.44 -13.98 3.19
CA ARG A 24 -4.11 -14.02 2.54
C ARG A 24 -3.46 -12.64 2.48
N LEU A 25 -4.07 -11.63 3.10
CA LEU A 25 -3.55 -10.27 3.12
C LEU A 25 -2.26 -10.22 3.93
N ASP A 26 -1.17 -9.86 3.28
CA ASP A 26 0.10 -9.61 3.95
C ASP A 26 0.06 -8.27 4.72
N MET A 27 0.03 -8.39 6.05
CA MET A 27 0.03 -7.29 7.03
C MET A 27 1.22 -7.44 8.00
N ASP A 28 2.33 -7.97 7.51
CA ASP A 28 3.58 -8.03 8.25
C ASP A 28 4.17 -6.63 8.41
N GLU A 29 4.38 -6.21 9.66
CA GLU A 29 4.84 -4.86 10.01
C GLU A 29 6.34 -4.69 9.77
N GLU A 30 7.12 -5.77 9.85
CA GLU A 30 8.57 -5.76 9.61
C GLU A 30 8.89 -5.47 8.13
N LYS A 31 7.95 -5.77 7.24
CA LYS A 31 8.03 -5.50 5.80
C LYS A 31 7.50 -4.13 5.41
N ARG A 32 7.29 -3.21 6.36
CA ARG A 32 6.61 -1.93 6.14
C ARG A 32 7.39 -0.77 6.76
N SER A 33 7.15 0.42 6.25
CA SER A 33 7.63 1.67 6.84
C SER A 33 6.50 2.35 7.63
N LEU A 34 6.85 3.03 8.72
CA LEU A 34 5.91 3.84 9.49
C LEU A 34 5.73 5.20 8.83
N LYS A 35 4.49 5.56 8.52
CA LYS A 35 4.10 6.91 8.10
C LYS A 35 3.29 7.56 9.21
N TRP A 36 3.88 8.54 9.87
CA TRP A 36 3.23 9.34 10.89
C TRP A 36 2.28 10.35 10.25
N GLU A 37 1.07 10.42 10.78
CA GLU A 37 0.07 11.42 10.45
C GLU A 37 0.07 12.54 11.49
N ARG A 38 -0.64 13.61 11.16
CA ARG A 38 -0.92 14.68 12.12
C ARG A 38 -1.71 14.08 13.30
N PHE A 39 -1.40 14.53 14.52
CA PHE A 39 -2.04 14.09 15.78
C PHE A 39 -1.59 12.71 16.32
N GLY A 40 -0.36 12.28 16.00
CA GLY A 40 0.28 11.13 16.66
C GLY A 40 -0.23 9.76 16.21
N ARG A 41 -1.08 9.72 15.17
CA ARG A 41 -1.47 8.48 14.51
C ARG A 41 -0.38 8.05 13.54
N TYR A 42 -0.23 6.76 13.32
CA TYR A 42 0.66 6.22 12.30
C TYR A 42 -0.01 5.09 11.55
N LYS A 43 0.53 4.80 10.37
CA LYS A 43 0.16 3.67 9.53
C LYS A 43 1.38 3.00 8.95
N TYR A 44 1.30 1.70 8.75
CA TYR A 44 2.25 0.92 8.00
C TYR A 44 2.00 1.14 6.51
N VAL A 45 3.03 1.48 5.75
CA VAL A 45 3.00 1.66 4.29
C VAL A 45 4.12 0.87 3.65
N TYR A 46 4.05 0.63 2.34
CA TYR A 46 5.20 0.07 1.63
C TYR A 46 6.46 0.92 1.83
N PRO A 47 7.65 0.28 1.92
CA PRO A 47 8.92 0.98 1.84
C PRO A 47 8.98 1.84 0.58
N LYS A 48 9.69 2.97 0.66
CA LYS A 48 9.76 3.96 -0.43
C LYS A 48 10.16 3.32 -1.77
N GLU A 49 11.18 2.47 -1.76
CA GLU A 49 11.68 1.79 -2.96
C GLU A 49 10.59 0.93 -3.63
N GLN A 50 9.89 0.11 -2.84
CA GLN A 50 8.80 -0.71 -3.34
C GLN A 50 7.62 0.13 -3.84
N ALA A 51 7.30 1.23 -3.16
CA ALA A 51 6.25 2.15 -3.62
C ALA A 51 6.60 2.81 -4.97
N GLU A 52 7.86 3.20 -5.17
CA GLU A 52 8.35 3.75 -6.45
C GLU A 52 8.37 2.72 -7.56
N GLU A 53 8.72 1.46 -7.27
CA GLU A 53 8.65 0.37 -8.24
C GLU A 53 7.22 0.15 -8.73
N ILE A 54 6.25 0.09 -7.80
CA ILE A 54 4.82 -0.04 -8.12
C ILE A 54 4.36 1.18 -8.93
N ARG A 55 4.74 2.40 -8.51
CA ARG A 55 4.41 3.63 -9.22
C ARG A 55 4.93 3.62 -10.65
N GLY A 56 6.20 3.24 -10.84
CA GLY A 56 6.85 3.15 -12.14
C GLY A 56 6.16 2.13 -13.06
N TYR A 57 5.87 0.94 -12.53
CA TYR A 57 5.17 -0.10 -13.27
C TYR A 57 3.76 0.34 -13.68
N LEU A 58 2.95 0.85 -12.76
CA LEU A 58 1.60 1.30 -13.10
C LEU A 58 1.62 2.47 -14.08
N THR A 59 2.54 3.41 -13.91
CA THR A 59 2.71 4.55 -14.82
C THR A 59 3.03 4.07 -16.24
N SER A 60 3.96 3.12 -16.39
CA SER A 60 4.31 2.60 -17.72
C SER A 60 3.12 1.89 -18.36
N GLN A 61 2.38 1.06 -17.62
CA GLN A 61 1.23 0.34 -18.15
C GLN A 61 0.08 1.26 -18.55
N ILE A 62 -0.14 2.36 -17.81
CA ILE A 62 -1.16 3.37 -18.14
C ILE A 62 -0.76 4.09 -19.42
N LEU A 63 0.47 4.63 -19.50
CA LEU A 63 0.89 5.41 -20.66
C LEU A 63 1.04 4.58 -21.94
N GLU A 64 1.33 3.28 -21.81
CA GLU A 64 1.34 2.34 -22.93
C GLU A 64 -0.05 2.15 -23.55
N ARG A 65 -1.11 2.06 -22.72
CA ARG A 65 -2.48 1.74 -23.17
C ARG A 65 -3.37 2.97 -23.36
N PHE A 66 -3.06 4.06 -22.67
CA PHE A 66 -3.78 5.32 -22.69
C PHE A 66 -2.78 6.48 -22.83
N PRO A 67 -2.21 6.70 -24.03
CA PRO A 67 -1.12 7.66 -24.23
C PRO A 67 -1.46 9.10 -23.84
N GLU A 68 -2.74 9.47 -23.90
CA GLU A 68 -3.23 10.81 -23.55
C GLU A 68 -3.72 10.92 -22.09
N ALA A 69 -3.65 9.84 -21.31
CA ALA A 69 -4.13 9.85 -19.94
C ALA A 69 -3.22 10.69 -19.03
N ARG A 70 -3.86 11.47 -18.15
CA ARG A 70 -3.17 12.21 -17.10
C ARG A 70 -3.26 11.47 -15.76
N ILE A 71 -2.11 11.07 -15.24
CA ILE A 71 -2.00 10.53 -13.88
C ILE A 71 -2.00 11.70 -12.90
N GLN A 72 -3.05 11.82 -12.09
CA GLN A 72 -3.20 12.95 -11.16
C GLN A 72 -2.31 12.84 -9.92
N TYR A 73 -2.24 11.65 -9.30
CA TYR A 73 -1.41 11.40 -8.12
C TYR A 73 -1.19 9.90 -7.88
N PHE A 74 -0.24 9.58 -7.00
CA PHE A 74 0.03 8.26 -6.42
C PHE A 74 0.33 8.47 -4.93
N THR A 75 -0.26 7.68 -4.02
CA THR A 75 -0.25 8.00 -2.58
C THR A 75 -0.21 6.81 -1.63
#